data_AF-A0A8I1EPD7-F1
#
_entry.id   AF-A0A8I1EPD7-F1
#
_cell.length_a   1.000
_cell.length_b   1.000
_cell.length_c   1.000
_cell.angle_alpha   90.00
_cell.angle_beta   90.00
_cell.angle_gamma   90.00
#
_symmetry.space_group_name_H-M   'P 1'
#
loop_
_entity.id
_entity.type
_entity.pdbx_description
1 polymer ?
#
loop_
_entity_poly.entity_id
_entity_poly.type
_entity_poly.pdbx_seq_one_letter_code
_entity_poly.pdbx_strand_id
1 'polypeptide(L)'
;MSVTTEQVHAHLKTALKLDPDAVHVTEVADMIGLDVIRSRTLLEESLHWLKQNQEPTYDQGLFGLFDKPSTFDPAHRVAGLRLPDLEREIGRMLGRLG
;
A
#
# COMPACT_ATOMS: atom_id res chain seq x y z
N MET A 1 -16.12 -12.61 -9.83
CA MET A 1 -15.33 -13.52 -8.96
C MET A 1 -14.65 -12.67 -7.92
N SER A 2 -14.82 -12.95 -6.63
CA SER A 2 -14.11 -12.21 -5.58
C SER A 2 -12.65 -12.65 -5.59
N VAL A 3 -11.71 -11.69 -5.65
CA VAL A 3 -10.28 -12.02 -5.56
C VAL A 3 -9.97 -12.52 -4.15
N THR A 4 -9.16 -13.57 -4.03
CA THR A 4 -8.74 -14.10 -2.72
C THR A 4 -7.51 -13.38 -2.20
N THR A 5 -7.32 -13.40 -0.88
CA THR A 5 -6.13 -12.83 -0.21
C THR A 5 -4.84 -13.40 -0.80
N GLU A 6 -4.79 -14.70 -1.07
CA GLU A 6 -3.62 -15.37 -1.65
C GLU A 6 -3.31 -14.87 -3.06
N GLN A 7 -4.34 -14.56 -3.87
CA GLN A 7 -4.17 -14.02 -5.21
C GLN A 7 -3.60 -12.60 -5.17
N VAL A 8 -4.09 -11.73 -4.27
CA VAL A 8 -3.55 -10.38 -4.08
C VAL A 8 -2.10 -10.45 -3.62
N HIS A 9 -1.84 -11.26 -2.59
CA HIS A 9 -0.52 -11.43 -2.04
C HIS A 9 0.47 -11.93 -3.10
N ALA A 10 0.11 -12.97 -3.87
CA ALA A 10 0.95 -13.50 -4.94
C ALA A 10 1.20 -12.45 -6.04
N HIS A 11 0.17 -11.72 -6.46
CA HIS A 11 0.31 -10.66 -7.48
C HIS A 11 1.27 -9.56 -7.02
N LEU A 12 1.07 -9.01 -5.81
CA LEU A 12 1.92 -7.97 -5.27
C LEU A 12 3.37 -8.43 -5.12
N LYS A 13 3.58 -9.65 -4.60
CA LYS A 13 4.91 -10.23 -4.44
C LYS A 13 5.65 -10.34 -5.76
N THR A 14 4.97 -10.78 -6.83
CA THR A 14 5.56 -10.87 -8.16
C THR A 14 5.77 -9.51 -8.83
N ALA A 15 4.78 -8.62 -8.75
CA ALA A 15 4.82 -7.33 -9.43
C ALA A 15 5.83 -6.35 -8.81
N LEU A 16 5.89 -6.32 -7.47
CA LEU A 16 6.72 -5.38 -6.71
C LEU A 16 8.05 -5.98 -6.25
N LYS A 17 8.27 -7.30 -6.45
CA LYS A 17 9.49 -8.04 -6.07
C LYS A 17 9.89 -7.86 -4.60
N LEU A 18 8.89 -7.79 -3.72
CA LEU A 18 9.04 -7.60 -2.28
C LEU A 18 8.02 -8.47 -1.54
N ASP A 19 8.15 -8.53 -0.22
CA ASP A 19 7.16 -9.19 0.63
C ASP A 19 6.01 -8.20 0.98
N PRO A 20 4.77 -8.42 0.51
CA PRO A 20 3.64 -7.52 0.78
C PRO A 20 3.29 -7.38 2.26
N ASP A 21 3.67 -8.35 3.09
CA ASP A 21 3.44 -8.32 4.54
C ASP A 21 4.57 -7.59 5.31
N ALA A 22 5.71 -7.35 4.66
CA ALA A 22 6.84 -6.65 5.27
C ALA A 22 6.83 -5.13 5.04
N VAL A 23 6.02 -4.64 4.10
CA VAL A 23 5.93 -3.22 3.76
C VAL A 23 4.60 -2.66 4.21
N HIS A 24 4.65 -1.51 4.86
CA HIS A 24 3.52 -0.84 5.47
C HIS A 24 3.22 0.47 4.75
N VAL A 25 1.96 0.66 4.36
CA VAL A 25 1.41 1.95 3.96
C VAL A 25 1.03 2.69 5.24
N THR A 26 1.77 3.75 5.55
CA THR A 26 1.52 4.59 6.71
C THR A 26 0.93 5.93 6.26
N GLU A 27 -0.10 6.37 6.97
CA GLU A 27 -0.77 7.66 6.84
C GLU A 27 -0.53 8.49 8.11
N VAL A 28 -0.17 9.77 7.93
CA VAL A 28 -0.06 10.75 9.01
C VAL A 28 -1.22 11.74 8.98
N ALA A 29 -1.57 12.29 10.15
CA ALA A 29 -2.62 13.29 10.29
C ALA A 29 -2.30 14.57 9.50
N ASP A 30 -1.04 15.01 9.55
CA ASP A 30 -0.55 16.22 8.88
C ASP A 30 0.98 16.18 8.69
N MET A 31 1.48 17.06 7.82
CA MET A 31 2.90 17.13 7.45
C MET A 31 3.81 17.80 8.50
N ILE A 32 3.25 18.35 9.57
CA ILE A 32 3.99 19.10 10.60
C ILE A 32 4.23 18.21 11.82
N GLY A 33 3.15 17.64 12.38
CA GLY A 33 3.19 16.74 13.52
C GLY A 33 3.64 15.33 13.16
N LEU A 34 3.35 14.87 11.93
CA LEU A 34 3.65 13.52 11.45
C LEU A 34 3.07 12.41 12.35
N ASP A 35 1.98 12.71 13.06
CA ASP A 35 1.29 11.76 13.92
C ASP A 35 0.67 10.66 13.06
N VAL A 36 1.14 9.43 13.25
CA VAL A 36 0.65 8.27 12.48
C VAL A 36 -0.77 7.92 12.92
N ILE A 37 -1.71 8.00 11.98
CA ILE A 37 -3.14 7.69 12.22
C ILE A 37 -3.55 6.34 11.64
N ARG A 38 -2.77 5.82 10.68
CA ARG A 38 -3.03 4.52 10.06
C ARG A 38 -1.73 3.89 9.60
N SER A 39 -1.61 2.59 9.81
CA SER A 39 -0.55 1.78 9.22
C SER A 39 -1.12 0.41 8.88
N ARG A 40 -0.96 -0.03 7.64
CA ARG A 40 -1.45 -1.30 7.11
C ARG A 40 -0.40 -1.92 6.23
N THR A 41 -0.33 -3.24 6.15
CA THR A 41 0.55 -3.89 5.17
C THR A 41 0.11 -3.58 3.74
N LEU A 42 0.99 -3.73 2.75
CA LEU A 42 0.60 -3.58 1.34
C LEU A 42 -0.54 -4.53 0.96
N LEU A 43 -0.55 -5.72 1.55
CA LEU A 43 -1.63 -6.70 1.36
C LEU A 43 -2.95 -6.18 1.93
N GLU A 44 -2.96 -5.75 3.19
CA GLU A 44 -4.16 -5.22 3.85
C GLU A 44 -4.72 -4.01 3.12
N GLU A 45 -3.84 -3.08 2.72
CA GLU A 45 -4.24 -1.87 2.02
C GLU A 45 -4.78 -2.19 0.61
N SER A 46 -4.12 -3.09 -0.12
CA SER A 46 -4.62 -3.53 -1.43
C SER A 46 -5.99 -4.22 -1.31
N LEU A 47 -6.17 -5.09 -0.32
CA LEU A 47 -7.47 -5.73 -0.05
C LEU A 47 -8.54 -4.72 0.33
N HIS A 48 -8.19 -3.65 1.06
CA HIS A 48 -9.12 -2.58 1.42
C HIS A 48 -9.70 -1.90 0.18
N TRP A 49 -8.84 -1.51 -0.77
CA TRP A 49 -9.24 -0.85 -2.02
C TRP A 49 -9.99 -1.78 -2.98
N LEU A 50 -9.52 -3.04 -3.11
CA LEU A 50 -10.18 -4.04 -3.94
C LEU A 50 -11.59 -4.37 -3.44
N LYS A 51 -11.81 -4.44 -2.12
CA LYS A 51 -13.14 -4.65 -1.54
C LYS A 51 -14.10 -3.48 -1.82
N GLN A 52 -13.59 -2.27 -1.96
CA GLN A 52 -14.36 -1.08 -2.29
C GLN A 52 -14.55 -0.90 -3.79
N ASN A 53 -13.86 -1.70 -4.61
CA ASN A 53 -13.81 -1.54 -6.07
C ASN A 53 -13.40 -0.12 -6.48
N GLN A 54 -12.39 0.44 -5.79
CA GLN A 54 -11.89 1.80 -5.98
C GLN A 54 -10.38 1.82 -6.09
N GLU A 55 -9.86 2.70 -6.93
CA GLU A 55 -8.42 2.98 -7.01
C GLU A 55 -8.03 3.96 -5.90
N PRO A 56 -6.94 3.69 -5.15
CA PRO A 56 -6.39 4.67 -4.22
C PRO A 56 -5.84 5.88 -4.95
N THR A 57 -5.82 7.01 -4.25
CA THR A 57 -5.05 8.20 -4.63
C THR A 57 -4.38 8.73 -3.38
N TYR A 58 -3.08 8.48 -3.25
CA TYR A 58 -2.31 8.83 -2.07
C TYR A 58 -1.65 10.20 -2.21
N ASP A 59 -1.77 11.03 -1.16
CA ASP A 59 -0.99 12.25 -1.03
C ASP A 59 0.44 11.89 -0.57
N GLN A 60 1.46 12.22 -1.37
CA GLN A 60 2.85 11.91 -1.04
C GLN A 60 3.40 12.66 0.19
N GLY A 61 2.71 13.70 0.65
CA GLY A 61 3.01 14.40 1.90
C GLY A 61 2.41 13.72 3.13
N LEU A 62 1.31 12.98 2.98
CA LEU A 62 0.59 12.33 4.08
C LEU A 62 0.78 10.82 4.14
N PHE A 63 1.17 10.21 3.02
CA PHE A 63 1.37 8.77 2.90
C PHE A 63 2.82 8.43 2.62
N GLY A 64 3.24 7.27 3.12
CA GLY A 64 4.55 6.71 2.85
C GLY A 64 4.57 5.20 2.97
N LEU A 65 5.64 4.61 2.45
CA LEU A 65 5.87 3.17 2.43
C LEU A 65 7.08 2.87 3.32
N PHE A 66 6.88 2.05 4.35
CA PHE A 66 7.87 1.81 5.40
C PHE A 66 8.07 0.32 5.67
N ASP A 67 9.28 -0.04 6.08
CA ASP A 67 9.65 -1.42 6.45
C ASP A 67 9.22 -1.80 7.88
N LYS A 68 8.64 -0.85 8.62
CA LYS A 68 8.07 -1.02 9.94
C LYS A 68 6.63 -0.51 10.00
N PRO A 69 5.78 -1.14 10.84
CA PRO A 69 4.47 -0.60 11.14
C PRO A 69 4.57 0.71 11.92
N SER A 70 3.53 1.52 11.81
CA SER A 70 3.28 2.71 12.65
C SER A 70 4.44 3.71 12.70
N THR A 71 5.18 3.86 11.60
CA THR A 71 6.28 4.82 11.50
C THR A 71 6.13 5.71 10.27
N PHE A 72 6.59 6.96 10.41
CA PHE A 72 6.82 7.89 9.31
C PHE A 72 8.28 8.38 9.27
N ASP A 73 9.18 7.65 9.92
CA ASP A 73 10.61 7.96 9.95
C ASP A 73 11.24 7.68 8.57
N PRO A 74 11.89 8.67 7.93
CA PRO A 74 12.60 8.47 6.66
C PRO A 74 13.65 7.34 6.68
N ALA A 75 14.23 7.02 7.84
CA ALA A 75 15.18 5.90 7.98
C ALA A 75 14.55 4.53 7.72
N HIS A 76 13.23 4.42 7.87
CA HIS A 76 12.43 3.21 7.63
C HIS A 76 11.74 3.21 6.27
N ARG A 77 11.96 4.24 5.44
CA ARG A 77 11.29 4.36 4.16
C ARG A 77 11.81 3.31 3.18
N VAL A 78 10.90 2.56 2.57
CA VAL A 78 11.24 1.55 1.58
C VAL A 78 11.79 2.23 0.32
N ALA A 79 13.06 1.94 0.01
CA ALA A 79 13.69 2.42 -1.22
C ALA A 79 13.16 1.66 -2.44
N GLY A 80 12.96 2.38 -3.55
CA GLY A 80 12.62 1.77 -4.85
C GLY A 80 11.15 1.42 -5.06
N LEU A 81 10.29 1.56 -4.04
CA LEU A 81 8.84 1.45 -4.17
C LEU A 81 8.20 2.82 -3.96
N ARG A 82 7.33 3.26 -4.87
CA ARG A 82 6.60 4.52 -4.74
C ARG A 82 5.10 4.28 -4.63
N LEU A 83 4.39 5.21 -4.02
CA LEU A 83 2.92 5.15 -3.91
C LEU A 83 2.23 4.97 -5.27
N PRO A 84 2.65 5.65 -6.37
CA PRO A 84 2.07 5.41 -7.69
C PRO A 84 2.29 3.99 -8.24
N ASP A 85 3.34 3.28 -7.81
CA ASP A 85 3.52 1.87 -8.19
C ASP A 85 2.45 1.00 -7.53
N LEU A 86 2.12 1.27 -6.27
CA LEU A 86 1.03 0.61 -5.55
C LEU A 86 -0.33 0.92 -6.18
N GLU A 87 -0.63 2.19 -6.46
CA GLU A 87 -1.86 2.62 -7.13
C GLU A 87 -2.05 1.89 -8.46
N ARG A 88 -1.00 1.83 -9.28
CA ARG A 88 -1.01 1.13 -10.56
C ARG A 88 -1.30 -0.37 -10.40
N GLU A 89 -0.71 -1.04 -9.43
CA GLU A 89 -0.96 -2.48 -9.23
C GLU A 89 -2.38 -2.75 -8.74
N ILE A 90 -2.94 -1.88 -7.88
CA ILE A 90 -4.34 -1.98 -7.47
C ILE A 90 -5.28 -1.74 -8.65
N GLY A 91 -5.04 -0.70 -9.45
CA GLY A 91 -5.82 -0.44 -10.68
C GLY A 91 -5.76 -1.59 -11.68
N ARG A 92 -4.58 -2.23 -11.85
CA ARG A 92 -4.44 -3.44 -12.68
C ARG A 92 -5.25 -4.62 -12.16
N MET A 93 -5.27 -4.83 -10.85
CA MET A 93 -6.08 -5.88 -10.23
C MET A 93 -7.58 -5.60 -10.42
N LEU A 94 -8.02 -4.36 -10.23
CA LEU A 94 -9.40 -3.95 -10.49
C LEU A 94 -9.80 -4.15 -11.96
N GLY A 95 -8.98 -3.70 -12.91
CA GLY A 95 -9.24 -3.83 -14.34
C GLY A 95 -9.17 -5.27 -14.88
N ARG A 96 -8.56 -6.20 -14.15
CA ARG A 96 -8.59 -7.65 -14.47
C ARG A 96 -9.84 -8.35 -13.92
N LEU A 97 -10.56 -7.72 -12.99
CA LEU A 97 -11.68 -8.30 -12.24
C LEU A 97 -13.03 -7.66 -12.57
N GLY A 98 -13.04 -6.50 -13.24
CA GLY A 98 -14.22 -5.88 -13.86
C GLY A 98 -14.52 -6.48 -15.24
#